data_AF-A0A1F7UHN5-F1
#
_entry.id   AF-A0A1F7UHN5-F1
#
_cell.length_a   1.000
_cell.length_b   1.000
_cell.length_c   1.000
_cell.angle_alpha   90.00
_cell.angle_beta   90.00
_cell.angle_gamma   90.00
#
_symmetry.space_group_name_H-M   'P 1'
#
loop_
_entity.id
_entity.type
_entity.pdbx_description
1 polymer ?
#
loop_
_entity_poly.entity_id
_entity_poly.type
_entity_poly.pdbx_seq_one_letter_code
_entity_poly.pdbx_strand_id
1 'polypeptide(L)'
;MDEIFHKTFTFAKQLAKGFYFGVWAKSPPQCPAFGGEVVHITREGWEHIIDDTARTRNDVLGRLFTLERAKKLLEEAAAFQDHRERTDLPQKVEYWMFEAVVAEVKIRVVVRSIAGGQKHFLSVVKKGTIEKELV
;
A
#
# COMPACT_ATOMS: atom_id res chain seq x y z
N MET A 1 -23.78 -1.96 -14.02
CA MET A 1 -22.89 -2.39 -12.93
C MET A 1 -23.78 -2.90 -11.82
N ASP A 2 -23.48 -4.10 -11.33
CA ASP A 2 -24.38 -4.79 -10.39
C ASP A 2 -24.44 -4.05 -9.06
N GLU A 3 -25.63 -3.99 -8.49
CA GLU A 3 -25.91 -3.26 -7.26
C GLU A 3 -25.03 -3.73 -6.09
N ILE A 4 -24.81 -5.04 -6.00
CA ILE A 4 -23.97 -5.67 -4.97
C ILE A 4 -22.53 -5.16 -5.05
N PHE A 5 -21.96 -5.13 -6.26
CA PHE A 5 -20.59 -4.68 -6.46
C PHE A 5 -20.43 -3.21 -6.11
N HIS A 6 -21.38 -2.37 -6.52
CA HIS A 6 -21.36 -0.94 -6.20
C HIS A 6 -21.43 -0.69 -4.69
N LYS A 7 -22.36 -1.35 -3.98
CA LYS A 7 -22.50 -1.24 -2.52
C LYS A 7 -21.24 -1.72 -1.81
N THR A 8 -20.69 -2.85 -2.23
CA THR A 8 -19.44 -3.42 -1.68
C THR A 8 -18.28 -2.45 -1.84
N PHE A 9 -18.11 -1.88 -3.03
CA PHE A 9 -17.03 -0.92 -3.31
C PHE A 9 -17.13 0.32 -2.43
N THR A 10 -18.33 0.92 -2.32
CA THR A 10 -18.56 2.11 -1.50
C THR A 10 -18.27 1.84 -0.04
N PHE A 11 -18.75 0.72 0.50
CA PHE A 11 -18.50 0.32 1.88
C PHE A 11 -17.00 0.06 2.15
N ALA A 12 -16.35 -0.71 1.28
CA ALA A 12 -14.92 -1.01 1.40
C ALA A 12 -14.07 0.27 1.37
N LYS A 13 -14.40 1.23 0.50
CA LYS A 13 -13.71 2.52 0.42
C LYS A 13 -13.87 3.33 1.71
N GLN A 14 -15.06 3.35 2.31
CA GLN A 14 -15.31 4.05 3.56
C GLN A 14 -14.54 3.40 4.73
N LEU A 15 -14.62 2.08 4.86
CA LEU A 15 -13.91 1.31 5.90
C LEU A 15 -12.40 1.51 5.80
N ALA A 16 -11.86 1.33 4.59
CA ALA A 16 -10.44 1.50 4.29
C ALA A 16 -9.96 2.93 4.58
N LYS A 17 -10.76 3.95 4.26
CA LYS A 17 -10.43 5.34 4.59
C LYS A 17 -10.35 5.57 6.10
N GLY A 18 -11.28 4.98 6.85
CA GLY A 18 -11.31 5.00 8.31
C GLY A 18 -10.06 4.35 8.91
N PHE A 19 -9.67 3.17 8.42
CA PHE A 19 -8.40 2.53 8.80
C PHE A 19 -7.19 3.41 8.44
N TYR A 20 -7.08 3.83 7.18
CA TYR A 20 -5.91 4.52 6.64
C TYR A 20 -5.60 5.82 7.38
N PHE A 21 -6.60 6.70 7.58
CA PHE A 21 -6.38 7.98 8.27
C PHE A 21 -6.64 7.92 9.78
N GLY A 22 -7.57 7.08 10.22
CA GLY A 22 -7.99 7.02 11.62
C GLY A 22 -7.09 6.15 12.50
N VAL A 23 -6.41 5.16 11.91
CA VAL A 23 -5.54 4.21 12.62
C VAL A 23 -4.12 4.31 12.09
N TRP A 24 -3.91 4.02 10.80
CA TRP A 24 -2.56 3.86 10.25
C TRP A 24 -1.78 5.17 10.24
N ALA A 25 -2.39 6.28 9.79
CA ALA A 25 -1.72 7.58 9.78
C ALA A 25 -1.43 8.18 11.16
N LYS A 26 -2.18 7.78 12.20
CA LYS A 26 -1.93 8.24 13.58
C LYS A 26 -0.78 7.50 14.25
N SER A 27 -0.50 6.28 13.81
CA SER A 27 0.59 5.45 14.30
C SER A 27 1.32 4.83 13.10
N PRO A 28 2.08 5.65 12.34
CA PRO A 28 2.81 5.18 11.17
C PRO A 28 3.89 4.16 11.58
N PRO A 29 4.17 3.16 10.74
CA PRO A 29 5.08 2.07 11.07
C PRO A 29 6.54 2.54 11.03
N GLN A 30 7.33 2.07 11.99
CA GLN A 30 8.79 2.07 11.89
C GLN A 30 9.21 0.86 11.07
N CYS A 31 10.02 1.08 10.03
CA CYS A 31 10.38 0.04 9.08
C CYS A 31 11.82 -0.44 9.30
N PRO A 32 12.04 -1.70 9.73
CA PRO A 32 13.39 -2.22 9.96
C PRO A 32 14.30 -2.15 8.73
N ALA A 33 13.76 -2.38 7.52
CA ALA A 33 14.50 -2.26 6.26
C ALA A 33 15.05 -0.85 5.99
N PHE A 34 14.54 0.17 6.67
CA PHE A 34 15.06 1.54 6.64
C PHE A 34 15.75 1.91 7.95
N GLY A 35 16.32 0.94 8.67
CA GLY A 35 17.00 1.21 9.95
C GLY A 35 16.08 1.73 11.05
N GLY A 36 14.77 1.43 10.97
CA GLY A 36 13.78 1.91 11.93
C GLY A 36 13.17 3.28 11.59
N GLU A 37 13.47 3.86 10.44
CA GLU A 37 12.80 5.08 9.97
C GLU A 37 11.28 4.89 9.83
N VAL A 38 10.53 5.96 10.10
CA VAL A 38 9.08 5.99 9.97
C VAL A 38 8.67 6.07 8.50
N VAL A 39 7.72 5.22 8.10
CA VAL A 39 7.05 5.34 6.80
C VAL A 39 5.73 6.09 6.98
N HIS A 40 5.71 7.33 6.49
CA HIS A 40 4.57 8.23 6.68
C HIS A 40 3.38 7.85 5.79
N ILE A 41 2.17 8.02 6.33
CA ILE A 41 0.91 7.72 5.63
C ILE A 41 0.27 9.03 5.23
N THR A 42 0.22 9.30 3.92
CA THR A 42 -0.12 10.63 3.37
C THR A 42 -1.42 10.59 2.57
N ARG A 43 -2.00 11.78 2.33
CA ARG A 43 -3.15 11.93 1.42
C ARG A 43 -2.81 11.51 -0.01
N GLU A 44 -1.62 11.85 -0.50
CA GLU A 44 -1.16 11.46 -1.84
C GLU A 44 -1.13 9.92 -2.00
N GLY A 45 -0.65 9.18 -1.00
CA GLY A 45 -0.70 7.72 -1.01
C GLY A 45 -2.12 7.16 -1.07
N TRP A 46 -3.07 7.80 -0.37
CA TRP A 46 -4.49 7.43 -0.46
C TRP A 46 -5.05 7.68 -1.86
N GLU A 47 -4.81 8.87 -2.42
CA GLU A 47 -5.25 9.23 -3.77
C GLU A 47 -4.69 8.26 -4.81
N HIS A 48 -3.43 7.85 -4.67
CA HIS A 48 -2.82 6.85 -5.56
C HIS A 48 -3.44 5.44 -5.42
N ILE A 49 -4.01 5.08 -4.25
CA ILE A 49 -4.78 3.84 -4.08
C ILE A 49 -6.14 3.91 -4.77
N ILE A 50 -6.86 5.03 -4.60
CA ILE A 50 -8.25 5.15 -5.02
C ILE A 50 -8.43 5.73 -6.43
N ASP A 51 -7.36 6.15 -7.08
CA ASP A 51 -7.37 6.70 -8.43
C ASP A 51 -7.90 5.64 -9.42
N ASP A 52 -9.16 5.83 -9.78
CA ASP A 52 -9.98 5.02 -10.66
C ASP A 52 -9.96 5.53 -12.12
N THR A 53 -9.18 6.58 -12.41
CA THR A 53 -8.97 7.04 -13.80
C THR A 53 -7.95 6.15 -14.52
N ALA A 54 -6.95 5.66 -13.78
CA ALA A 54 -5.93 4.75 -14.29
C ALA A 54 -6.19 3.27 -13.93
N ARG A 55 -7.19 2.97 -13.09
CA ARG A 55 -7.40 1.64 -12.51
C ARG A 55 -8.86 1.20 -12.56
N THR A 56 -9.07 -0.10 -12.70
CA THR A 56 -10.42 -0.67 -12.56
C THR A 56 -10.85 -0.67 -11.09
N ARG A 57 -12.17 -0.64 -10.83
CA ARG A 57 -12.70 -0.75 -9.45
C ARG A 57 -12.27 -2.04 -8.74
N ASN A 58 -12.07 -3.13 -9.48
CA ASN A 58 -11.56 -4.39 -8.92
C ASN A 58 -10.10 -4.26 -8.45
N ASP A 59 -9.24 -3.57 -9.21
CA ASP A 59 -7.87 -3.29 -8.77
C ASP A 59 -7.89 -2.47 -7.49
N VAL A 60 -8.64 -1.36 -7.48
CA VAL A 60 -8.80 -0.50 -6.30
C VAL A 60 -9.29 -1.31 -5.10
N LEU A 61 -10.34 -2.13 -5.27
CA LEU A 61 -10.88 -2.97 -4.21
C LEU A 61 -9.82 -3.93 -3.64
N GLY A 62 -9.02 -4.54 -4.52
CA GLY A 62 -7.88 -5.38 -4.12
C GLY A 62 -6.87 -4.62 -3.26
N ARG A 63 -6.55 -3.36 -3.61
CA ARG A 63 -5.65 -2.51 -2.82
C ARG A 63 -6.24 -2.19 -1.45
N LEU A 64 -7.51 -1.79 -1.41
CA LEU A 64 -8.23 -1.45 -0.17
C LEU A 64 -8.20 -2.61 0.83
N PHE A 65 -8.45 -3.85 0.38
CA PHE A 65 -8.41 -5.03 1.25
C PHE A 65 -7.01 -5.46 1.70
N THR A 66 -5.95 -4.88 1.12
CA THR A 66 -4.56 -5.20 1.47
C THR A 66 -3.90 -4.16 2.37
N LEU A 67 -4.59 -3.09 2.78
CA LEU A 67 -3.97 -2.02 3.57
C LEU A 67 -3.45 -2.48 4.93
N GLU A 68 -4.20 -3.29 5.66
CA GLU A 68 -3.74 -3.85 6.94
C GLU A 68 -2.52 -4.75 6.77
N ARG A 69 -2.50 -5.54 5.69
CA ARG A 69 -1.36 -6.40 5.34
C ARG A 69 -0.13 -5.57 4.94
N ALA A 70 -0.34 -4.44 4.27
CA ALA A 70 0.72 -3.51 3.92
C ALA A 70 1.35 -2.88 5.17
N LYS A 71 0.52 -2.47 6.14
CA LYS A 71 1.00 -1.99 7.45
C LYS A 71 1.87 -3.05 8.11
N LYS A 72 1.37 -4.28 8.24
CA LYS A 72 2.10 -5.39 8.84
C LYS A 72 3.42 -5.68 8.14
N LEU A 73 3.41 -5.71 6.80
CA LEU A 73 4.64 -5.92 6.02
C LEU A 73 5.69 -4.85 6.32
N LEU A 74 5.31 -3.58 6.38
CA LEU A 74 6.27 -2.51 6.67
C LEU A 74 6.80 -2.54 8.12
N GLU A 75 6.02 -3.03 9.08
CA GLU A 75 6.46 -3.19 10.47
C GLU A 75 7.46 -4.33 10.65
N GLU A 76 7.41 -5.35 9.79
CA GLU A 76 8.18 -6.60 9.94
C GLU A 76 9.31 -6.75 8.93
N ALA A 77 9.28 -6.03 7.80
CA ALA A 77 10.24 -6.21 6.72
C ALA A 77 11.66 -5.77 7.12
N ALA A 78 12.59 -6.72 7.06
CA ALA A 78 14.03 -6.45 7.24
C ALA A 78 14.73 -5.97 5.96
N ALA A 79 14.13 -6.19 4.78
CA ALA A 79 14.67 -5.76 3.49
C ALA A 79 13.56 -5.50 2.46
N PHE A 80 13.85 -4.63 1.49
CA PHE A 80 13.06 -4.46 0.26
C PHE A 80 13.65 -5.30 -0.88
N GLN A 81 12.82 -5.66 -1.86
CA GLN A 81 13.20 -6.55 -2.97
C GLN A 81 13.63 -5.78 -4.23
N ASP A 82 13.19 -4.54 -4.39
CA ASP A 82 13.57 -3.68 -5.52
C ASP A 82 13.69 -2.23 -5.03
N HIS A 83 14.62 -1.48 -5.63
CA HIS A 83 14.80 -0.05 -5.42
C HIS A 83 15.06 0.62 -6.75
N ARG A 84 14.34 1.71 -7.03
CA ARG A 84 14.43 2.46 -8.27
C ARG A 84 14.53 3.94 -8.00
N GLU A 85 15.38 4.60 -8.75
CA GLU A 85 15.52 6.04 -8.74
C GLU A 85 15.05 6.63 -10.08
N ARG A 86 14.36 7.78 -10.01
CA ARG A 86 13.94 8.59 -11.16
C ARG A 86 14.60 9.95 -11.03
N THR A 87 15.60 10.19 -11.87
CA THR A 87 16.37 11.44 -11.95
C THR A 87 15.97 12.30 -13.15
N ASP A 88 15.08 11.80 -14.01
CA ASP A 88 14.51 12.49 -15.17
C ASP A 88 13.38 13.46 -14.80
N LEU A 89 12.96 13.47 -13.53
CA LEU A 89 11.96 14.38 -13.00
C LEU A 89 12.62 15.63 -12.41
N PRO A 90 11.89 16.76 -12.27
CA PRO A 90 12.43 17.99 -11.66
C PRO A 90 13.02 17.79 -10.25
N GLN A 91 12.54 16.76 -9.55
CA GLN A 91 13.06 16.33 -8.26
C GLN A 91 13.42 14.85 -8.36
N LYS A 92 14.55 14.45 -7.76
CA LYS A 92 14.91 13.03 -7.61
C LYS A 92 13.77 12.34 -6.85
N VAL A 93 13.27 11.23 -7.41
CA VAL A 93 12.29 10.39 -6.73
C VAL A 93 12.84 8.99 -6.57
N GLU A 94 12.74 8.46 -5.36
CA GLU A 94 13.14 7.10 -5.03
C GLU A 94 11.93 6.25 -4.69
N TYR A 95 11.97 4.99 -5.10
CA TYR A 95 10.91 4.02 -4.87
C TYR A 95 11.52 2.72 -4.34
N TRP A 96 10.94 2.20 -3.26
CA TRP A 96 11.29 0.90 -2.68
C TRP A 96 10.08 -0.02 -2.75
N MET A 97 10.30 -1.26 -3.20
CA MET A 97 9.26 -2.27 -3.33
C MET A 97 9.49 -3.39 -2.33
N PHE A 98 8.47 -3.62 -1.50
CA PHE A 98 8.42 -4.72 -0.56
C PHE A 98 7.44 -5.76 -1.09
N GLU A 99 7.84 -7.02 -1.11
CA GLU A 99 7.03 -8.16 -1.51
C GLU A 99 7.05 -9.24 -0.46
N ALA A 100 5.86 -9.70 -0.08
CA ALA A 100 5.69 -10.83 0.81
C ALA A 100 4.31 -11.47 0.61
N VAL A 101 4.16 -12.67 1.18
CA VAL A 101 2.86 -13.27 1.44
C VAL A 101 2.48 -12.94 2.88
N VAL A 102 1.40 -12.20 3.08
CA VAL A 102 0.90 -11.82 4.41
C VAL A 102 -0.55 -12.29 4.53
N ALA A 103 -0.80 -13.17 5.50
CA ALA A 103 -2.10 -13.83 5.68
C ALA A 103 -2.64 -14.38 4.34
N GLU A 104 -1.83 -15.25 3.72
CA GLU A 104 -2.11 -15.97 2.46
C GLU A 104 -2.29 -15.09 1.21
N VAL A 105 -2.09 -13.77 1.32
CA VAL A 105 -2.18 -12.86 0.18
C VAL A 105 -0.79 -12.38 -0.19
N LYS A 106 -0.37 -12.64 -1.42
CA LYS A 106 0.85 -12.05 -1.98
C LYS A 106 0.58 -10.59 -2.28
N ILE A 107 1.37 -9.69 -1.69
CA ILE A 107 1.26 -8.24 -1.88
C ILE A 107 2.59 -7.63 -2.29
N ARG A 108 2.51 -6.51 -3.01
CA ARG A 108 3.65 -5.60 -3.24
C ARG A 108 3.31 -4.23 -2.64
N VAL A 109 4.10 -3.76 -1.69
CA VAL A 109 4.01 -2.41 -1.13
C VAL A 109 5.07 -1.52 -1.78
N VAL A 110 4.70 -0.28 -2.09
CA VAL A 110 5.59 0.73 -2.67
C VAL A 110 5.71 1.88 -1.68
N VAL A 111 6.94 2.16 -1.28
CA VAL A 111 7.32 3.35 -0.50
C VAL A 111 8.08 4.28 -1.43
N ARG A 112 7.89 5.59 -1.26
CA ARG A 112 8.55 6.62 -2.05
C ARG A 112 9.21 7.67 -1.16
N SER A 113 10.25 8.31 -1.67
CA SER A 113 10.81 9.56 -1.15
C SER A 113 11.02 10.53 -2.31
N ILE A 114 10.85 11.82 -2.05
CA ILE A 114 11.05 12.90 -3.01
C ILE A 114 12.15 13.79 -2.48
N ALA A 115 13.15 14.07 -3.31
CA ALA A 115 14.29 14.92 -3.00
C ALA A 115 15.00 14.55 -1.67
N GLY A 116 15.11 13.26 -1.37
CA GLY A 116 15.71 12.76 -0.13
C GLY A 116 14.89 13.05 1.14
N GLY A 117 13.64 13.48 1.00
CA GLY A 117 12.74 13.75 2.11
C GLY A 117 12.23 12.47 2.79
N GLN A 118 11.20 12.65 3.61
CA GLN A 118 10.56 11.56 4.35
C GLN A 118 10.04 10.45 3.42
N LYS A 119 10.21 9.21 3.87
CA LYS A 119 9.66 8.04 3.22
C LYS A 119 8.17 7.97 3.47
N HIS A 120 7.38 7.85 2.43
CA HIS A 120 5.93 7.75 2.52
C HIS A 120 5.43 6.50 1.80
N PHE A 121 4.43 5.86 2.40
CA PHE A 121 3.67 4.84 1.73
C PHE A 121 2.97 5.46 0.52
N LEU A 122 3.25 4.91 -0.67
CA LEU A 122 2.64 5.37 -1.92
C LEU A 122 1.48 4.46 -2.32
N SER A 123 1.67 3.14 -2.27
CA SER A 123 0.62 2.21 -2.66
C SER A 123 0.88 0.77 -2.23
N VAL A 124 -0.15 -0.06 -2.37
CA VAL A 124 -0.08 -1.52 -2.27
C VAL A 124 -0.76 -2.13 -3.48
N VAL A 125 -0.30 -3.31 -3.92
CA VAL A 125 -0.89 -4.10 -5.01
C VAL A 125 -1.08 -5.54 -4.51
N LYS A 126 -2.30 -6.08 -4.65
CA LYS A 126 -2.54 -7.51 -4.50
C LYS A 126 -1.99 -8.25 -5.72
N LYS A 127 -1.08 -9.20 -5.51
CA LYS A 127 -0.45 -10.01 -6.57
C LYS A 127 -1.08 -11.39 -6.72
N GLY A 128 -1.74 -11.89 -5.69
CA GLY A 128 -2.42 -13.19 -5.72
C GLY A 128 -2.82 -13.66 -4.32
N THR A 129 -3.49 -14.80 -4.25
CA THR A 129 -3.74 -15.55 -3.01
C THR A 129 -3.01 -16.88 -3.11
N ILE A 130 -2.43 -17.35 -2.01
CA ILE A 130 -1.92 -18.71 -1.88
C ILE A 130 -3.08 -19.55 -1.36
N GLU A 131 -3.58 -20.46 -2.19
CA GLU A 131 -4.63 -21.39 -1.78
C GLU A 131 -4.04 -22.39 -0.78
N LYS A 132 -4.71 -22.55 0.35
CA LYS A 132 -4.66 -23.79 1.12
C LYS A 132 -5.96 -24.51 0.85
N GLU A 133 -5.88 -25.82 0.65
CA GLU A 133 -7.09 -26.65 0.64
C GLU A 133 -7.89 -26.35 1.91
N LEU A 134 -9.18 -26.07 1.74
CA LEU A 134 -10.10 -25.99 2.87
C LEU A 134 -10.20 -27.41 3.44
N VAL A 135 -9.52 -27.65 4.56
CA VAL A 135 -9.62 -28.90 5.34
C VAL A 135 -10.93 -28.91 6.11
#